data_AF-A0A9P0IW75-F1
#
_entry.id   AF-A0A9P0IW75-F1
#
_cell.length_a   1.000
_cell.length_b   1.000
_cell.length_c   1.000
_cell.angle_alpha   90.00
_cell.angle_beta   90.00
_cell.angle_gamma   90.00
#
_symmetry.space_group_name_H-M   'P 1'
#
loop_
_entity.id
_entity.type
_entity.pdbx_description
1 polymer ?
#
loop_
_entity_poly.entity_id
_entity_poly.type
_entity_poly.pdbx_seq_one_letter_code
_entity_poly.pdbx_strand_id
1 'polypeptide(L)'
;MLKENTVLSFWKYLSYGEKTFGIIVFVNVAIYLAWNVTKWKSTMLKYFIINEDKSNSVWSNLLSAFSHTSLWNLTANVIYLYYPLCKLGFVRAWPISIFPPYMGIEEFFVFYISACTFSSLSRIYIEPKLNISNKKSKYGASGAISAVFGYTALGFPNRKLLTIPIIVEDQLSVDITAFEALLCLFLLIVLIVFVMQFSWINSTSIISGCIFGIFWYKLGSKIIWDNRKYLTKILENNNYIPI
;
A
#
# COMPACT_ATOMS: atom_id res chain seq x y z
N MET A 1 27.62 -2.03 31.35
CA MET A 1 26.28 -1.77 30.79
C MET A 1 26.38 -0.58 29.86
N LEU A 2 26.26 -0.79 28.55
CA LEU A 2 26.25 0.32 27.58
C LEU A 2 24.94 1.11 27.76
N LYS A 3 25.03 2.43 27.95
CA LYS A 3 23.87 3.33 27.92
C LYS A 3 23.17 3.13 26.58
N GLU A 4 21.93 2.63 26.59
CA GLU A 4 21.16 2.56 25.36
C GLU A 4 20.99 3.97 24.79
N ASN A 5 21.31 4.14 23.50
CA ASN A 5 21.11 5.40 22.80
C ASN A 5 19.61 5.73 22.79
N THR A 6 19.26 7.01 23.04
CA THR A 6 17.87 7.50 23.13
C THR A 6 17.00 7.14 21.90
N VAL A 7 17.62 7.01 20.73
CA VAL A 7 16.97 6.59 19.49
C VAL A 7 16.57 5.12 19.52
N LEU A 8 17.43 4.26 20.07
CA LEU A 8 17.16 2.83 20.17
C LEU A 8 16.03 2.56 21.17
N SER A 9 16.02 3.26 22.30
CA SER A 9 14.94 3.18 23.29
C SER A 9 13.60 3.67 22.71
N PHE A 10 13.62 4.77 21.95
CA PHE A 10 12.43 5.26 21.25
C PHE A 10 11.91 4.23 20.23
N TRP A 11 12.78 3.70 19.38
CA TRP A 11 12.41 2.68 18.40
C TRP A 11 11.80 1.44 19.05
N LYS A 12 12.37 0.97 20.16
CA LYS A 12 11.84 -0.19 20.90
C LYS A 12 10.41 0.06 21.41
N TYR A 13 10.11 1.29 21.85
CA TYR A 13 8.81 1.67 22.39
C TYR A 13 7.69 1.71 21.33
N LEU A 14 8.02 1.91 20.06
CA LEU A 14 7.03 1.93 18.97
C LEU A 14 6.33 0.57 18.81
N SER A 15 5.02 0.62 18.56
CA SER A 15 4.24 -0.54 18.16
C SER A 15 4.72 -1.10 16.81
N TYR A 16 4.34 -2.35 16.51
CA TYR A 16 4.71 -2.98 15.23
C TYR A 16 4.15 -2.20 14.03
N GLY A 17 2.91 -1.71 14.12
CA GLY A 17 2.33 -0.84 13.09
C GLY A 17 3.09 0.48 12.91
N GLU A 18 3.49 1.15 13.99
CA GLU A 18 4.29 2.38 13.92
C GLU A 18 5.70 2.14 13.34
N LYS A 19 6.33 0.99 13.67
CA LYS A 19 7.60 0.58 13.07
C LYS A 19 7.47 0.37 11.56
N THR A 20 6.45 -0.38 11.15
CA THR A 20 6.14 -0.61 9.73
C THR A 20 5.89 0.71 9.00
N PHE A 21 5.07 1.59 9.58
CA PHE A 21 4.82 2.93 9.05
C PHE A 21 6.13 3.72 8.90
N GLY A 22 6.95 3.77 9.95
CA GLY A 22 8.23 4.47 9.95
C GLY A 22 9.17 3.98 8.85
N ILE A 23 9.25 2.66 8.63
CA ILE A 23 10.07 2.05 7.57
C ILE A 23 9.59 2.51 6.18
N ILE A 24 8.29 2.43 5.90
CA ILE A 24 7.73 2.80 4.59
C ILE A 24 7.92 4.29 4.33
N VAL A 25 7.63 5.13 5.32
CA VAL A 25 7.80 6.59 5.23
C VAL A 25 9.27 6.93 4.96
N PHE A 26 10.19 6.32 5.70
CA PHE A 26 11.62 6.54 5.52
C PHE A 26 12.07 6.19 4.10
N VAL A 27 11.66 5.03 3.57
CA VAL A 27 11.98 4.60 2.21
C VAL A 27 11.41 5.56 1.17
N ASN A 28 10.14 5.95 1.30
CA ASN A 28 9.50 6.88 0.37
C ASN A 28 10.15 8.26 0.37
N VAL A 29 10.53 8.79 1.54
CA VAL A 29 11.25 10.06 1.67
C VAL A 29 12.64 9.96 1.05
N ALA A 30 13.38 8.87 1.32
CA ALA A 30 14.69 8.66 0.73
C ALA A 30 14.65 8.62 -0.80
N ILE A 31 13.66 7.94 -1.38
CA ILE A 31 13.45 7.85 -2.82
C ILE A 31 13.00 9.21 -3.40
N TYR A 32 12.13 9.94 -2.69
CA TYR A 32 11.77 11.31 -3.06
C TYR A 32 12.98 12.25 -3.11
N LEU A 33 13.87 12.18 -2.11
CA LEU A 33 15.11 12.95 -2.10
C LEU A 33 16.07 12.50 -3.22
N ALA A 34 16.12 11.20 -3.52
CA ALA A 34 16.92 10.66 -4.62
C ALA A 34 16.49 11.22 -5.99
N TRP A 35 15.21 11.55 -6.19
CA TRP A 35 14.71 12.21 -7.39
C TRP A 35 15.29 13.62 -7.59
N ASN A 36 15.68 14.30 -6.51
CA ASN A 36 16.28 15.64 -6.58
C ASN A 36 17.78 15.61 -6.93
N VAL A 37 18.41 14.44 -6.92
CA VAL A 37 19.84 14.28 -7.24
C VAL A 37 20.02 14.10 -8.75
N THR A 38 20.50 15.15 -9.44
CA THR A 38 20.66 15.17 -10.90
C THR A 38 21.53 14.02 -11.44
N LYS A 39 22.59 13.64 -10.72
CA LYS A 39 23.48 12.52 -11.06
C LYS A 39 22.76 11.17 -11.11
N TRP A 40 21.68 11.00 -10.36
CA TRP A 40 20.95 9.74 -10.26
C TRP A 40 19.77 9.64 -11.23
N LYS A 41 19.49 10.69 -12.00
CA LYS A 41 18.33 10.77 -12.90
C LYS A 41 18.20 9.56 -13.84
N SER A 42 19.31 9.08 -14.42
CA SER A 42 19.30 7.90 -15.30
C SER A 42 18.84 6.63 -14.58
N THR A 43 19.38 6.39 -13.37
CA THR A 43 19.01 5.26 -12.51
C THR A 43 17.54 5.36 -12.08
N MET A 44 17.10 6.57 -11.69
CA MET A 44 15.72 6.82 -11.26
C MET A 44 14.72 6.57 -12.41
N LEU A 45 15.02 7.02 -13.63
CA LEU A 45 14.18 6.75 -14.80
C LEU A 45 14.15 5.27 -15.20
N LYS A 46 15.23 4.52 -14.95
CA LYS A 46 15.33 3.09 -15.27
C LYS A 46 14.57 2.21 -14.29
N TYR A 47 14.65 2.50 -12.99
CA TYR A 47 14.15 1.61 -11.93
C TYR A 47 12.94 2.15 -11.17
N PHE A 48 12.68 3.47 -11.14
CA PHE A 48 11.61 4.05 -10.30
C PHE A 48 10.43 4.59 -11.12
N ILE A 49 10.34 4.17 -12.38
CA ILE A 49 9.29 4.53 -13.32
C ILE A 49 8.86 3.26 -14.05
N ILE A 50 7.55 3.09 -14.25
CA ILE A 50 7.00 2.03 -15.11
C ILE A 50 7.27 2.40 -16.56
N ASN A 51 8.00 1.54 -17.28
CA ASN A 51 8.28 1.70 -18.70
C ASN A 51 7.39 0.73 -19.49
N GLU A 52 6.43 1.26 -20.24
CA GLU A 52 5.50 0.43 -21.02
C GLU A 52 6.14 -0.16 -22.28
N ASP A 53 7.18 0.48 -22.82
CA ASP A 53 7.77 0.16 -24.13
C ASP A 53 9.01 -0.75 -24.10
N LYS A 54 9.53 -1.09 -22.91
CA LYS A 54 10.74 -1.95 -22.77
C LYS A 54 10.39 -3.20 -21.98
N SER A 55 10.90 -4.36 -22.41
CA SER A 55 10.78 -5.62 -21.66
C SER A 55 11.19 -5.38 -20.20
N ASN A 56 10.21 -5.34 -19.31
CA ASN A 56 10.33 -4.69 -18.02
C ASN A 56 11.37 -5.38 -17.13
N SER A 57 12.18 -4.57 -16.43
CA SER A 57 12.90 -5.05 -15.27
C SER A 57 11.87 -5.27 -14.16
N VAL A 58 11.81 -6.47 -13.57
CA VAL A 58 10.96 -6.77 -12.40
C VAL A 58 11.09 -5.69 -11.31
N TRP A 59 12.30 -5.14 -11.18
CA TRP A 59 12.62 -4.05 -10.28
C TRP A 59 11.90 -2.74 -10.59
N SER A 60 11.70 -2.41 -11.87
CA SER A 60 10.98 -1.21 -12.28
C SER A 60 9.53 -1.23 -11.80
N ASN A 61 8.84 -2.37 -11.93
CA ASN A 61 7.46 -2.56 -11.48
C ASN A 61 7.32 -2.53 -9.96
N LEU A 62 8.34 -3.00 -9.25
CA LEU A 62 8.34 -2.98 -7.78
C LEU A 62 8.65 -1.58 -7.23
N LEU A 63 9.76 -0.99 -7.67
CA LEU A 63 10.30 0.26 -7.14
C LEU A 63 9.50 1.48 -7.60
N SER A 64 8.78 1.40 -8.72
CA SER A 64 7.83 2.45 -9.12
C SER A 64 6.74 2.69 -8.08
N ALA A 65 6.46 1.72 -7.21
CA ALA A 65 5.49 1.86 -6.13
C ALA A 65 5.99 2.69 -4.93
N PHE A 66 7.28 2.98 -4.85
CA PHE A 66 7.84 3.84 -3.79
C PHE A 66 8.25 5.22 -4.34
N SER A 67 8.04 5.44 -5.64
CA SER A 67 8.49 6.60 -6.37
C SER A 67 7.43 7.71 -6.35
N HIS A 68 7.73 8.80 -5.65
CA HIS A 68 6.92 10.01 -5.64
C HIS A 68 7.73 11.17 -6.21
N THR A 69 7.16 11.95 -7.11
CA THR A 69 7.81 13.16 -7.68
C THR A 69 7.21 14.46 -7.18
N SER A 70 6.01 14.43 -6.61
CA SER A 70 5.38 15.57 -5.97
C SER A 70 5.30 15.38 -4.47
N LEU A 71 5.56 16.46 -3.73
CA LEU A 71 5.43 16.48 -2.26
C LEU A 71 4.00 16.15 -1.83
N TRP A 72 3.00 16.64 -2.57
CA TRP A 72 1.59 16.34 -2.31
C TRP A 72 1.27 14.84 -2.36
N ASN A 73 1.79 14.11 -3.35
CA ASN A 73 1.56 12.67 -3.46
C ASN A 73 2.26 11.90 -2.34
N LEU A 74 3.44 12.35 -1.92
CA LEU A 74 4.15 11.78 -0.78
C LEU A 74 3.36 12.02 0.52
N THR A 75 2.95 13.26 0.79
CA THR A 75 2.18 13.62 1.99
C THR A 75 0.86 12.86 2.05
N ALA A 76 0.15 12.74 0.94
CA ALA A 76 -1.07 11.94 0.86
C ALA A 76 -0.79 10.48 1.25
N ASN A 77 0.26 9.86 0.70
CA ASN A 77 0.64 8.48 1.04
C ASN A 77 0.89 8.31 2.54
N VAL A 78 1.68 9.22 3.13
CA VAL A 78 1.97 9.20 4.57
C VAL A 78 0.69 9.30 5.40
N ILE A 79 -0.22 10.21 5.08
CA ILE A 79 -1.50 10.37 5.81
C ILE A 79 -2.35 9.11 5.68
N TYR A 80 -2.49 8.58 4.46
CA TYR A 80 -3.31 7.41 4.19
C TYR A 80 -2.78 6.14 4.87
N LEU A 81 -1.46 5.99 5.02
CA LEU A 81 -0.85 4.84 5.73
C LEU A 81 -0.82 5.02 7.25
N TYR A 82 -0.71 6.25 7.75
CA TYR A 82 -0.63 6.52 9.18
C TYR A 82 -1.84 5.95 9.92
N TYR A 83 -3.03 6.13 9.36
CA TYR A 83 -4.24 5.66 10.01
C TYR A 83 -4.30 4.12 10.18
N PRO A 84 -4.28 3.31 9.12
CA PRO A 84 -4.39 1.86 9.24
C PRO A 84 -3.23 1.27 10.06
N LEU A 85 -2.00 1.78 9.91
CA LEU A 85 -0.83 1.23 10.58
C LEU A 85 -0.68 1.70 12.03
N CYS A 86 -0.84 3.00 12.32
CA CYS A 86 -0.55 3.55 13.65
C CYS A 86 -1.79 3.65 14.53
N LYS A 87 -2.96 4.02 13.97
CA LYS A 87 -4.19 4.19 14.77
C LYS A 87 -4.98 2.90 14.91
N LEU A 88 -5.23 2.22 13.79
CA LEU A 88 -5.96 0.97 13.80
C LEU A 88 -5.06 -0.19 14.24
N GLY A 89 -3.77 -0.16 13.86
CA GLY A 89 -2.75 -1.04 14.43
C GLY A 89 -3.01 -2.51 14.16
N PHE A 90 -3.33 -2.85 12.90
CA PHE A 90 -3.59 -4.24 12.49
C PHE A 90 -2.31 -5.06 12.34
N VAL A 91 -1.16 -4.42 12.18
CA VAL A 91 0.14 -5.10 12.23
C VAL A 91 0.54 -5.30 13.69
N ARG A 92 0.59 -6.56 14.13
CA ARG A 92 0.82 -6.94 15.53
C ARG A 92 1.84 -8.06 15.66
N ALA A 93 2.31 -8.27 16.89
CA ALA A 93 3.19 -9.38 17.24
C ALA A 93 2.41 -10.71 17.32
N TRP A 94 3.16 -11.80 17.26
CA TRP A 94 2.68 -13.12 17.66
C TRP A 94 2.26 -13.12 19.15
N PRO A 95 1.18 -13.82 19.56
CA PRO A 95 0.29 -14.67 18.74
C PRO A 95 -0.91 -13.92 18.12
N ILE A 96 -1.10 -12.64 18.45
CA ILE A 96 -2.27 -11.87 17.99
C ILE A 96 -2.32 -11.79 16.46
N SER A 97 -1.16 -11.70 15.82
CA SER A 97 -1.00 -11.67 14.36
C SER A 97 -1.52 -12.91 13.62
N ILE A 98 -1.87 -14.00 14.30
CA ILE A 98 -2.42 -15.21 13.68
C ILE A 98 -3.91 -15.03 13.34
N PHE A 99 -4.61 -14.19 14.08
CA PHE A 99 -6.05 -14.04 13.95
C PHE A 99 -6.39 -12.87 13.03
N PRO A 100 -7.09 -13.10 11.89
CA PRO A 100 -7.62 -12.02 11.09
C PRO A 100 -8.55 -11.14 11.95
N PRO A 101 -8.54 -9.80 11.74
CA PRO A 101 -7.86 -9.05 10.69
C PRO A 101 -6.41 -8.60 11.01
N TYR A 102 -5.77 -9.16 12.03
CA TYR A 102 -4.40 -8.81 12.39
C TYR A 102 -3.38 -9.59 11.55
N MET A 103 -2.22 -9.00 11.32
CA MET A 103 -1.13 -9.66 10.58
C MET A 103 0.24 -9.37 11.20
N GLY A 104 1.20 -10.25 10.91
CA GLY A 104 2.59 -10.07 11.31
C GLY A 104 3.26 -8.95 10.50
N ILE A 105 4.40 -8.44 10.96
CA ILE A 105 5.16 -7.46 10.18
C ILE A 105 5.65 -8.08 8.86
N GLU A 106 6.01 -9.36 8.89
CA GLU A 106 6.47 -10.11 7.73
C GLU A 106 5.32 -10.30 6.72
N GLU A 107 4.13 -10.68 7.20
CA GLU A 107 2.94 -10.84 6.35
C GLU A 107 2.58 -9.53 5.69
N PHE A 108 2.61 -8.44 6.46
CA PHE A 108 2.33 -7.12 5.95
C PHE A 108 3.26 -6.74 4.81
N PHE A 109 4.57 -6.96 4.95
CA PHE A 109 5.50 -6.61 3.88
C PHE A 109 5.31 -7.48 2.63
N VAL A 110 5.01 -8.77 2.79
CA VAL A 110 4.66 -9.63 1.65
C VAL A 110 3.40 -9.11 0.97
N PHE A 111 2.34 -8.88 1.73
CA PHE A 111 1.09 -8.30 1.25
C PHE A 111 1.31 -6.98 0.49
N TYR A 112 2.04 -6.04 1.10
CA TYR A 112 2.28 -4.71 0.56
C TYR A 112 3.09 -4.76 -0.74
N ILE A 113 4.16 -5.55 -0.78
CA ILE A 113 5.01 -5.74 -1.97
C ILE A 113 4.24 -6.48 -3.08
N SER A 114 3.45 -7.50 -2.74
CA SER A 114 2.60 -8.18 -3.71
C SER A 114 1.53 -7.24 -4.27
N ALA A 115 0.95 -6.37 -3.45
CA ALA A 115 0.03 -5.34 -3.93
C ALA A 115 0.71 -4.36 -4.90
N CYS A 116 1.92 -3.88 -4.58
CA CYS A 116 2.71 -3.01 -5.46
C CYS A 116 2.89 -3.63 -6.85
N THR A 117 3.32 -4.89 -6.89
CA THR A 117 3.60 -5.62 -8.13
C THR A 117 2.32 -5.95 -8.89
N PHE A 118 1.27 -6.40 -8.21
CA PHE A 118 -0.03 -6.70 -8.81
C PHE A 118 -0.65 -5.46 -9.45
N SER A 119 -0.64 -4.31 -8.76
CA SER A 119 -1.17 -3.06 -9.30
C SER A 119 -0.38 -2.55 -10.49
N SER A 120 0.95 -2.67 -10.46
CA SER A 120 1.81 -2.23 -11.57
C SER A 120 1.64 -3.12 -12.80
N LEU A 121 1.53 -4.45 -12.62
CA LEU A 121 1.22 -5.39 -13.70
C LEU A 121 -0.17 -5.15 -14.27
N SER A 122 -1.19 -5.01 -13.41
CA SER A 122 -2.56 -4.69 -13.84
C SER A 122 -2.58 -3.47 -14.74
N ARG A 123 -1.76 -2.46 -14.42
CA ARG A 123 -1.62 -1.27 -15.24
C ARG A 123 -1.06 -1.56 -16.64
N ILE A 124 0.09 -2.25 -16.69
CA ILE A 124 0.75 -2.64 -17.95
C ILE A 124 -0.18 -3.47 -18.85
N TYR A 125 -1.02 -4.33 -18.27
CA TYR A 125 -1.91 -5.19 -19.04
C TYR A 125 -3.26 -4.55 -19.40
N ILE A 126 -3.83 -3.73 -18.53
CA ILE A 126 -5.19 -3.20 -18.68
C ILE A 126 -5.20 -1.86 -19.40
N GLU A 127 -4.29 -0.92 -19.07
CA GLU A 127 -4.33 0.44 -19.63
C GLU A 127 -4.16 0.47 -21.15
N PRO A 128 -3.23 -0.29 -21.77
CA PRO A 128 -3.13 -0.36 -23.23
C PRO A 128 -4.38 -0.94 -23.88
N LYS A 129 -5.03 -1.93 -23.25
CA LYS A 129 -6.24 -2.58 -23.79
C LYS A 129 -7.47 -1.68 -23.75
N LEU A 130 -7.54 -0.81 -22.75
CA LEU A 130 -8.62 0.15 -22.60
C LEU A 130 -8.36 1.47 -23.37
N ASN A 131 -7.26 1.55 -24.14
CA ASN A 131 -6.79 2.78 -24.78
C ASN A 131 -6.64 3.96 -23.80
N ILE A 132 -6.38 3.67 -22.53
CA ILE A 132 -6.13 4.67 -21.49
C ILE A 132 -4.67 5.09 -21.61
N SER A 133 -4.36 6.01 -22.52
CA SER A 133 -3.00 6.52 -22.71
C SER A 133 -2.69 7.60 -21.69
N ASN A 134 -2.36 7.21 -20.45
CA ASN A 134 -1.86 8.14 -19.45
C ASN A 134 -0.34 8.35 -19.58
N LYS A 135 0.08 9.07 -20.63
CA LYS A 135 1.49 9.46 -20.86
C LYS A 135 2.16 10.16 -19.68
N LYS A 136 1.39 10.69 -18.70
CA LYS A 136 1.88 11.60 -17.65
C LYS A 136 2.09 10.96 -16.28
N SER A 137 1.50 9.80 -15.97
CA SER A 137 1.58 9.23 -14.62
C SER A 137 2.19 7.84 -14.65
N LYS A 138 3.52 7.76 -14.52
CA LYS A 138 4.28 6.50 -14.55
C LYS A 138 4.64 5.94 -13.17
N TYR A 139 3.96 6.42 -12.14
CA TYR A 139 4.23 6.12 -10.73
C TYR A 139 3.15 5.19 -10.17
N GLY A 140 3.55 4.20 -9.38
CA GLY A 140 2.70 3.06 -8.98
C GLY A 140 2.30 3.01 -7.49
N ALA A 141 2.64 4.03 -6.70
CA ALA A 141 2.53 3.96 -5.23
C ALA A 141 1.08 3.83 -4.71
N SER A 142 0.12 4.39 -5.44
CA SER A 142 -1.28 4.45 -5.02
C SER A 142 -1.96 3.09 -4.91
N GLY A 143 -1.49 2.07 -5.63
CA GLY A 143 -2.09 0.73 -5.63
C GLY A 143 -1.91 -0.03 -4.31
N ALA A 144 -0.71 -0.01 -3.74
CA ALA A 144 -0.45 -0.72 -2.48
C ALA A 144 -1.16 -0.07 -1.28
N ILE A 145 -1.22 1.25 -1.25
CA ILE A 145 -2.03 1.99 -0.27
C ILE A 145 -3.50 1.57 -0.41
N SER A 146 -4.02 1.58 -1.63
CA SER A 146 -5.38 1.14 -1.90
C SER A 146 -5.64 -0.30 -1.46
N ALA A 147 -4.66 -1.19 -1.56
CA ALA A 147 -4.78 -2.55 -1.04
C ALA A 147 -4.92 -2.57 0.48
N VAL A 148 -4.09 -1.79 1.21
CA VAL A 148 -4.22 -1.64 2.68
C VAL A 148 -5.63 -1.17 3.04
N PHE A 149 -6.20 -0.26 2.26
CA PHE A 149 -7.58 0.19 2.41
C PHE A 149 -8.59 -0.94 2.18
N GLY A 150 -8.52 -1.64 1.06
CA GLY A 150 -9.42 -2.76 0.75
C GLY A 150 -9.36 -3.87 1.80
N TYR A 151 -8.18 -4.15 2.34
CA TYR A 151 -7.99 -5.14 3.41
C TYR A 151 -8.62 -4.67 4.73
N THR A 152 -8.29 -3.44 5.16
CA THR A 152 -8.81 -2.90 6.43
C THR A 152 -10.31 -2.67 6.40
N ALA A 153 -10.90 -2.45 5.22
CA ALA A 153 -12.33 -2.36 5.02
C ALA A 153 -13.11 -3.58 5.45
N LEU A 154 -12.62 -4.74 5.05
CA LEU A 154 -13.27 -5.99 5.40
C LEU A 154 -12.88 -6.46 6.80
N GLY A 155 -11.67 -6.11 7.24
CA GLY A 155 -11.18 -6.52 8.55
C GLY A 155 -11.81 -5.78 9.72
N PHE A 156 -12.18 -4.52 9.54
CA PHE A 156 -12.65 -3.67 10.65
C PHE A 156 -13.93 -2.90 10.31
N PRO A 157 -15.01 -3.58 9.87
CA PRO A 157 -16.22 -2.91 9.35
C PRO A 157 -16.92 -2.02 10.40
N ASN A 158 -16.81 -2.36 11.68
CA ASN A 158 -17.53 -1.72 12.78
C ASN A 158 -16.67 -0.81 13.65
N ARG A 159 -15.40 -0.54 13.28
CA ARG A 159 -14.53 0.32 14.09
C ARG A 159 -14.96 1.78 13.92
N LYS A 160 -15.70 2.28 14.92
CA LYS A 160 -16.08 3.69 15.05
C LYS A 160 -14.83 4.55 15.18
N LEU A 161 -14.70 5.48 14.24
CA LEU A 161 -13.40 6.03 13.87
C LEU A 161 -13.28 7.53 14.16
N LEU A 162 -14.42 8.21 14.12
CA LEU A 162 -14.71 9.55 14.61
C LEU A 162 -16.16 9.79 14.17
N THR A 163 -17.07 10.04 15.11
CA THR A 163 -18.42 10.47 14.75
C THR A 163 -18.31 11.92 14.33
N ILE A 164 -18.51 12.22 13.04
CA ILE A 164 -18.80 13.58 12.60
C ILE A 164 -20.32 13.70 12.66
N PRO A 165 -20.90 14.40 13.65
CA PRO A 165 -22.33 14.64 13.63
C PRO A 165 -22.63 15.57 12.45
N ILE A 166 -23.13 15.01 11.35
CA ILE A 166 -23.72 15.81 10.28
C ILE A 166 -25.14 16.11 10.72
N ILE A 167 -25.38 17.33 11.19
CA ILE A 167 -26.74 17.82 11.47
C ILE A 167 -27.34 18.21 10.12
N VAL A 168 -28.12 17.30 9.54
CA VAL A 168 -29.07 17.64 8.46
C VAL A 168 -30.41 17.84 9.15
N GLU A 169 -30.97 19.04 9.03
CA GLU A 169 -32.26 19.51 9.60
C GLU A 169 -33.08 18.45 10.38
N ASP A 170 -33.06 18.62 11.71
CA ASP A 170 -34.00 18.19 12.77
C ASP A 170 -34.57 16.77 12.85
N GLN A 171 -34.17 15.78 12.02
CA GLN A 171 -34.67 14.41 12.19
C GLN A 171 -33.69 13.26 11.89
N LEU A 172 -32.48 13.50 11.36
CA LEU A 172 -31.63 12.39 10.91
C LEU A 172 -30.15 12.60 11.24
N SER A 173 -29.72 12.15 12.43
CA SER A 173 -28.31 11.96 12.74
C SER A 173 -27.80 10.70 12.04
N VAL A 174 -27.14 10.84 10.90
CA VAL A 174 -26.43 9.72 10.26
C VAL A 174 -25.03 9.65 10.85
N ASP A 175 -24.79 8.64 11.69
CA ASP A 175 -23.45 8.31 12.20
C ASP A 175 -22.64 7.63 11.09
N ILE A 176 -22.05 8.42 10.17
CA ILE A 176 -21.10 7.88 9.19
C ILE A 176 -19.81 7.58 9.94
N THR A 177 -19.38 6.31 9.97
CA THR A 177 -18.08 5.98 10.56
C THR A 177 -16.97 6.60 9.73
N ALA A 178 -15.91 7.13 10.33
CA ALA A 178 -14.80 7.65 9.50
C ALA A 178 -14.13 6.57 8.64
N PHE A 179 -14.34 5.27 8.91
CA PHE A 179 -13.95 4.20 8.00
C PHE A 179 -14.81 4.21 6.74
N GLU A 180 -16.13 4.22 6.92
CA GLU A 180 -17.08 4.39 5.83
C GLU A 180 -16.87 5.71 5.10
N ALA A 181 -16.53 6.81 5.79
CA ALA A 181 -16.23 8.09 5.15
C ALA A 181 -14.93 8.06 4.35
N LEU A 182 -13.88 7.39 4.85
CA LEU A 182 -12.60 7.26 4.15
C LEU A 182 -12.71 6.26 2.98
N LEU A 183 -13.52 5.20 3.14
CA LEU A 183 -13.90 4.28 2.07
C LEU A 183 -14.80 4.99 1.05
N CYS A 184 -15.76 5.80 1.49
CA CYS A 184 -16.63 6.57 0.61
C CYS A 184 -15.84 7.65 -0.11
N LEU A 185 -14.87 8.31 0.54
CA LEU A 185 -13.95 9.25 -0.07
C LEU A 185 -13.05 8.54 -1.08
N PHE A 186 -12.51 7.37 -0.73
CA PHE A 186 -11.71 6.54 -1.64
C PHE A 186 -12.54 6.09 -2.86
N LEU A 187 -13.75 5.58 -2.64
CA LEU A 187 -14.69 5.17 -3.68
C LEU A 187 -15.20 6.36 -4.49
N LEU A 188 -15.38 7.53 -3.87
CA LEU A 188 -15.75 8.78 -4.53
C LEU A 188 -14.59 9.27 -5.39
N ILE A 189 -13.34 9.19 -4.91
CA ILE A 189 -12.15 9.48 -5.71
C ILE A 189 -12.07 8.50 -6.87
N VAL A 190 -12.29 7.19 -6.66
CA VAL A 190 -12.34 6.19 -7.73
C VAL A 190 -13.44 6.49 -8.74
N LEU A 191 -14.64 6.86 -8.27
CA LEU A 191 -15.80 7.19 -9.09
C LEU A 191 -15.59 8.47 -9.88
N ILE A 192 -15.10 9.54 -9.25
CA ILE A 192 -14.74 10.81 -9.89
C ILE A 192 -13.68 10.57 -10.96
N VAL A 193 -12.69 9.74 -10.68
CA VAL A 193 -11.63 9.42 -11.62
C VAL A 193 -12.15 8.58 -12.80
N PHE A 194 -13.08 7.65 -12.54
CA PHE A 194 -13.72 6.82 -13.57
C PHE A 194 -14.69 7.63 -14.46
N VAL A 195 -15.47 8.53 -13.86
CA VAL A 195 -16.49 9.35 -14.55
C VAL A 195 -15.87 10.55 -15.26
N MET A 196 -14.92 11.24 -14.64
CA MET A 196 -14.34 12.48 -15.17
C MET A 196 -13.06 12.27 -16.01
N GLN A 197 -12.62 11.01 -16.18
CA GLN A 197 -11.43 10.64 -16.97
C GLN A 197 -10.21 11.54 -16.68
N PHE A 198 -10.00 11.91 -15.41
CA PHE A 198 -8.88 12.76 -15.04
C PHE A 198 -7.56 12.06 -15.36
N SER A 199 -6.88 12.52 -16.42
CA SER A 199 -5.64 11.96 -16.96
C SER A 199 -4.44 11.89 -16.00
N TRP A 200 -4.56 12.41 -14.77
CA TRP A 200 -3.47 12.50 -13.79
C TRP A 200 -3.63 11.51 -12.63
N ILE A 201 -4.77 10.83 -12.51
CA ILE A 201 -5.02 9.85 -11.43
C ILE A 201 -5.06 8.45 -12.04
N ASN A 202 -4.21 7.54 -11.51
CA ASN A 202 -4.04 6.18 -12.02
C ASN A 202 -5.15 5.24 -11.50
N SER A 203 -6.36 5.38 -12.04
CA SER A 203 -7.56 4.62 -11.66
C SER A 203 -7.33 3.11 -11.65
N THR A 204 -6.64 2.58 -12.66
CA THR A 204 -6.38 1.14 -12.80
C THR A 204 -5.56 0.58 -11.64
N SER A 205 -4.49 1.28 -11.25
CA SER A 205 -3.62 0.87 -10.14
C SER A 205 -4.36 0.89 -8.80
N ILE A 206 -5.20 1.92 -8.61
CA ILE A 206 -6.02 2.08 -7.41
C ILE A 206 -7.06 0.96 -7.32
N ILE A 207 -7.85 0.72 -8.38
CA ILE A 207 -8.88 -0.31 -8.39
C ILE A 207 -8.28 -1.71 -8.19
N SER A 208 -7.23 -2.05 -8.96
CA SER A 208 -6.55 -3.35 -8.84
C SER A 208 -5.94 -3.55 -7.45
N GLY A 209 -5.39 -2.49 -6.86
CA GLY A 209 -4.90 -2.49 -5.48
C GLY A 209 -5.99 -2.83 -4.48
N CYS A 210 -7.13 -2.13 -4.53
CA CYS A 210 -8.28 -2.39 -3.66
C CYS A 210 -8.76 -3.85 -3.76
N ILE A 211 -8.91 -4.35 -4.99
CA ILE A 211 -9.30 -5.74 -5.26
C ILE A 211 -8.28 -6.72 -4.64
N PHE A 212 -6.98 -6.44 -4.78
CA PHE A 212 -5.94 -7.25 -4.19
C PHE A 212 -6.01 -7.26 -2.65
N GLY A 213 -6.29 -6.10 -2.04
CA GLY A 213 -6.54 -5.99 -0.59
C GLY A 213 -7.68 -6.87 -0.11
N ILE A 214 -8.82 -6.82 -0.82
CA ILE A 214 -9.99 -7.66 -0.56
C ILE A 214 -9.66 -9.14 -0.72
N PHE A 215 -8.94 -9.49 -1.79
CA PHE A 215 -8.48 -10.85 -2.04
C PHE A 215 -7.58 -11.34 -0.90
N TRP A 216 -6.63 -10.52 -0.44
CA TRP A 216 -5.72 -10.91 0.64
C TRP A 216 -6.45 -11.20 1.94
N TYR A 217 -7.44 -10.37 2.29
CA TYR A 217 -8.27 -10.57 3.47
C TYR A 217 -9.09 -11.86 3.40
N LYS A 218 -9.74 -12.12 2.26
CA LYS A 218 -10.64 -13.29 2.12
C LYS A 218 -9.88 -14.61 1.95
N LEU A 219 -8.78 -14.59 1.21
CA LEU A 219 -8.13 -15.80 0.69
C LEU A 219 -6.60 -15.77 0.84
N GLY A 220 -5.95 -14.64 0.56
CA GLY A 220 -4.49 -14.58 0.49
C GLY A 220 -3.79 -15.00 1.78
N SER A 221 -4.25 -14.52 2.94
CA SER A 221 -3.69 -14.93 4.23
C SER A 221 -3.85 -16.44 4.47
N LYS A 222 -5.05 -16.99 4.25
CA LYS A 222 -5.33 -18.41 4.46
C LYS A 222 -4.59 -19.35 3.49
N ILE A 223 -4.48 -18.96 2.22
CA ILE A 223 -3.89 -19.81 1.19
C ILE A 223 -2.36 -19.72 1.23
N ILE A 224 -1.82 -18.51 1.34
CA ILE A 224 -0.39 -18.24 1.17
C ILE A 224 0.29 -18.23 2.54
N TRP A 225 -0.24 -17.45 3.48
CA TRP A 225 0.44 -17.19 4.74
C TRP A 225 0.39 -18.37 5.71
N ASP A 226 -0.76 -19.03 5.84
CA ASP A 226 -0.90 -20.22 6.68
C ASP A 226 -0.05 -21.40 6.15
N ASN A 227 0.06 -21.52 4.83
CA ASN A 227 0.83 -22.59 4.17
C ASN A 227 2.30 -22.23 3.90
N ARG A 228 2.80 -21.10 4.43
CA ARG A 228 4.15 -20.61 4.11
C ARG A 228 5.26 -21.63 4.35
N LYS A 229 5.17 -22.47 5.39
CA LYS A 229 6.17 -23.51 5.69
C LYS A 229 6.25 -24.59 4.60
N TYR A 230 5.11 -24.90 3.99
CA TYR A 230 5.05 -25.85 2.88
C TYR A 230 5.58 -25.21 1.60
N LEU A 231 5.22 -23.95 1.34
CA LEU A 231 5.72 -23.19 0.21
C LEU A 231 7.24 -22.97 0.26
N THR A 232 7.80 -22.63 1.43
CA THR A 232 9.26 -22.50 1.58
C THR A 232 9.96 -23.83 1.32
N LYS A 233 9.41 -24.95 1.81
CA LYS A 233 9.97 -26.28 1.56
C LYS A 233 9.91 -26.68 0.08
N ILE A 234 8.85 -26.33 -0.64
CA ILE A 234 8.77 -26.52 -2.10
C ILE A 234 9.83 -25.66 -2.80
N LEU A 235 9.98 -24.40 -2.42
CA LEU A 235 10.95 -23.49 -3.03
C LEU A 235 12.39 -23.94 -2.75
N GLU A 236 12.68 -24.43 -1.55
CA GLU A 236 13.96 -25.05 -1.18
C GLU A 236 14.24 -26.31 -1.99
N ASN A 237 13.24 -27.18 -2.14
CA ASN A 237 13.38 -28.42 -2.93
C ASN A 237 13.50 -28.17 -4.44
N ASN A 238 12.91 -27.08 -4.94
CA ASN A 238 12.96 -26.72 -6.36
C ASN A 238 14.16 -25.85 -6.74
N ASN A 239 14.88 -25.27 -5.77
CA ASN A 239 16.03 -24.42 -6.03
C ASN A 239 17.36 -25.17 -5.75
N TYR A 240 17.85 -25.88 -6.76
CA TYR A 240 19.28 -25.86 -7.06
C TYR A 240 19.64 -24.43 -7.53
N ILE A 241 19.86 -23.51 -6.61
CA ILE A 241 20.49 -22.22 -6.90
C ILE A 241 21.64 -22.07 -5.89
N PRO A 242 22.90 -22.21 -6.31
CA PRO A 242 24.03 -21.99 -5.42
C PRO A 242 24.05 -20.50 -5.05
N ILE A 243 24.15 -20.24 -3.75
CA ILE A 243 24.50 -18.92 -3.20
C ILE A 243 25.92 -18.57 -3.65
#